data_AF-A0A9Q3D747-F1
#
_entry.id   AF-A0A9Q3D747-F1
#
_cell.length_a   1.000
_cell.length_b   1.000
_cell.length_c   1.000
_cell.angle_alpha   90.00
_cell.angle_beta   90.00
_cell.angle_gamma   90.00
#
_symmetry.space_group_name_H-M   'P 1'
#
loop_
_entity.id
_entity.type
_entity.pdbx_description
1 polymer ?
#
loop_
_entity_poly.entity_id
_entity_poly.type
_entity_poly.pdbx_seq_one_letter_code
_entity_poly.pdbx_strand_id
1 'polypeptide(L)'
;MKLIDYIDVLFIDVPSIPDYWITSRLNTAFKGHASIWYTEIKEIHGRRNWPWWKSQIIQKYSNGSWIWSKAISFENDKYSLEKDPYEWCLRQSKRLKAINPQMNIQMRNQKLLTQIPGELEHAVKCICNQNCTLDEIANTLQDARKRKNIGNHPPYKRSGFKEKQPFRVEFKDKPRERVA
;
A
#
# COMPACT_ATOMS: atom_id res chain seq x y z
N MET A 1 -8.84 -6.58 -10.33
CA MET A 1 -8.54 -6.97 -8.93
C MET A 1 -9.49 -6.40 -7.88
N LYS A 2 -10.12 -5.22 -8.05
CA LYS A 2 -11.08 -4.69 -7.06
C LYS A 2 -12.20 -5.67 -6.65
N LEU A 3 -12.74 -6.45 -7.59
CA LEU A 3 -13.78 -7.45 -7.30
C LEU A 3 -13.28 -8.60 -6.40
N ILE A 4 -12.11 -9.16 -6.71
CA ILE A 4 -11.51 -10.24 -5.93
C ILE A 4 -11.18 -9.75 -4.52
N ASP A 5 -10.54 -8.58 -4.42
CA ASP A 5 -10.19 -7.96 -3.13
C ASP A 5 -11.45 -7.70 -2.28
N TYR A 6 -12.54 -7.21 -2.89
CA TYR A 6 -13.81 -6.98 -2.19
C TYR A 6 -14.41 -8.26 -1.64
N ILE A 7 -14.45 -9.33 -2.44
CA ILE A 7 -15.02 -10.61 -2.02
C ILE A 7 -14.14 -11.26 -0.94
N ASP A 8 -12.82 -11.18 -1.05
CA ASP A 8 -11.90 -11.68 -0.03
C ASP A 8 -12.13 -10.96 1.32
N VAL A 9 -12.32 -9.64 1.32
CA VAL A 9 -12.64 -8.87 2.54
C VAL A 9 -13.98 -9.31 3.13
N LEU A 10 -15.01 -9.54 2.31
CA LEU A 10 -16.30 -10.03 2.80
C LEU A 10 -16.19 -11.38 3.52
N PHE A 11 -15.33 -12.28 3.04
CA PHE A 11 -15.07 -13.57 3.70
C PHE A 11 -14.33 -13.41 5.03
N ILE A 12 -13.45 -12.41 5.14
CA ILE A 12 -12.74 -12.09 6.39
C ILE A 12 -13.72 -11.52 7.42
N ASP A 13 -14.55 -10.56 7.00
CA ASP A 13 -15.44 -9.82 7.89
C ASP A 13 -16.65 -10.64 8.33
N VAL A 14 -17.13 -11.56 7.48
CA VAL A 14 -18.30 -12.40 7.77
C VAL A 14 -17.97 -13.88 7.50
N PRO A 15 -17.35 -14.58 8.46
CA PRO A 15 -16.89 -15.96 8.30
C PRO A 15 -18.00 -16.98 8.06
N SER A 16 -19.25 -16.64 8.37
CA SER A 16 -20.42 -17.50 8.27
C SER A 16 -21.16 -17.39 6.92
N ILE A 17 -20.68 -16.57 5.97
CA ILE A 17 -21.31 -16.48 4.64
C ILE A 17 -21.08 -17.77 3.86
N PRO A 18 -22.15 -18.46 3.40
CA PRO A 18 -21.99 -19.62 2.53
C PRO A 18 -21.48 -19.22 1.14
N ASP A 19 -20.53 -19.97 0.59
CA ASP A 19 -19.95 -19.76 -0.75
C ASP A 19 -20.98 -19.60 -1.89
N TYR A 20 -22.11 -20.30 -1.80
CA TYR A 20 -23.14 -20.23 -2.83
C TYR A 20 -23.79 -18.84 -2.93
N TRP A 21 -23.84 -18.06 -1.84
CA TRP A 21 -24.39 -16.71 -1.85
C TRP A 21 -23.53 -15.78 -2.71
N ILE A 22 -22.23 -15.82 -2.51
CA ILE A 22 -21.27 -14.99 -3.25
C ILE A 22 -21.24 -15.42 -4.71
N THR A 23 -21.12 -16.73 -4.95
CA THR A 23 -21.03 -17.26 -6.31
C THR A 23 -22.32 -17.08 -7.11
N SER A 24 -23.48 -17.01 -6.44
CA SER A 24 -24.75 -16.65 -7.09
C SER A 24 -24.78 -15.21 -7.58
N ARG A 25 -24.18 -14.28 -6.82
CA ARG A 25 -24.15 -12.84 -7.12
C ARG A 25 -23.05 -12.44 -8.11
N LEU A 26 -22.12 -13.34 -8.45
CA LEU A 26 -21.09 -13.09 -9.45
C LEU A 26 -21.67 -12.69 -10.81
N ASN A 27 -22.85 -13.21 -11.16
CA ASN A 27 -23.56 -12.82 -12.39
C ASN A 27 -23.85 -11.30 -12.47
N THR A 28 -24.15 -10.66 -11.34
CA THR A 28 -24.42 -9.21 -11.27
C THR A 28 -23.14 -8.38 -11.23
N ALA A 29 -22.03 -8.98 -10.80
CA ALA A 29 -20.73 -8.31 -10.72
C ALA A 29 -20.04 -8.22 -12.08
N PHE A 30 -20.21 -9.24 -12.93
CA PHE A 30 -19.68 -9.23 -14.30
C PHE A 30 -20.59 -8.44 -15.24
N LYS A 31 -19.98 -7.67 -16.15
CA LYS A 31 -20.70 -6.88 -17.16
C LYS A 31 -20.15 -7.17 -18.55
N GLY A 32 -21.02 -7.10 -19.56
CA GLY A 32 -20.67 -7.32 -20.97
C GLY A 32 -20.05 -8.70 -21.19
N HIS A 33 -18.91 -8.74 -21.89
CA HIS A 33 -18.23 -9.99 -22.27
C HIS A 33 -17.82 -10.86 -21.06
N ALA A 34 -17.57 -10.26 -19.90
CA ALA A 34 -17.27 -11.02 -18.68
C ALA A 34 -18.48 -11.78 -18.13
N SER A 35 -19.70 -11.28 -18.36
CA SER A 35 -20.91 -11.97 -17.94
C SER A 35 -21.17 -13.21 -18.80
N ILE A 36 -20.93 -13.11 -20.11
CA ILE A 36 -21.07 -14.23 -21.05
C ILE A 36 -20.10 -15.34 -20.66
N TRP A 37 -18.83 -15.00 -20.49
CA TRP A 37 -17.79 -15.93 -20.05
C TRP A 37 -18.15 -16.63 -18.72
N TYR A 38 -18.67 -15.89 -17.73
CA TYR A 38 -19.08 -16.48 -16.46
C TYR A 38 -20.21 -17.50 -16.64
N THR A 39 -21.22 -17.20 -17.47
CA THR A 39 -22.33 -18.12 -17.75
C THR A 39 -21.84 -19.40 -18.43
N GLU A 40 -21.01 -19.29 -19.47
CA GLU A 40 -20.44 -20.44 -20.18
C GLU A 40 -19.66 -21.37 -19.24
N ILE A 41 -18.76 -20.80 -18.42
CA ILE A 41 -17.96 -21.58 -17.47
C ILE A 41 -18.84 -22.22 -16.40
N LYS A 42 -19.91 -21.54 -15.97
CA LYS A 42 -20.86 -22.06 -14.98
C LYS A 42 -21.70 -23.20 -15.56
N GLU A 43 -22.09 -23.15 -16.82
CA GLU A 43 -22.78 -24.24 -17.51
C GLU A 43 -21.91 -25.49 -17.62
N ILE A 44 -20.62 -25.31 -17.95
CA ILE A 44 -19.67 -26.43 -18.10
C ILE A 44 -19.31 -27.07 -16.75
N HIS A 45 -18.97 -26.26 -15.73
CA HIS A 45 -18.40 -26.76 -14.48
C HIS A 45 -19.38 -26.83 -13.30
N GLY A 46 -20.61 -26.32 -13.48
CA GLY A 46 -21.66 -26.30 -12.47
C GLY A 46 -21.37 -25.37 -11.29
N ARG A 47 -21.89 -25.74 -10.11
CA ARG A 47 -21.68 -24.97 -8.87
C ARG A 47 -20.28 -25.25 -8.32
N ARG A 48 -19.50 -24.19 -8.13
CA ARG A 48 -18.13 -24.24 -7.58
C ARG A 48 -17.96 -23.20 -6.48
N ASN A 49 -16.98 -23.44 -5.62
CA ASN A 49 -16.64 -22.59 -4.47
C ASN A 49 -15.90 -21.31 -4.91
N TRP A 50 -15.80 -20.32 -4.02
CA TRP A 50 -15.13 -19.05 -4.34
C TRP A 50 -13.64 -19.22 -4.69
N PRO A 51 -12.83 -20.03 -3.98
CA PRO A 51 -11.43 -20.23 -4.32
C PRO A 51 -11.21 -20.71 -5.77
N TRP A 52 -12.07 -21.61 -6.26
CA TRP A 52 -12.01 -22.08 -7.64
C TRP A 52 -12.33 -20.95 -8.63
N TRP A 53 -13.41 -20.20 -8.39
CA TRP A 53 -13.79 -19.06 -9.24
C TRP A 53 -12.71 -17.98 -9.26
N LYS A 54 -12.11 -17.68 -8.12
CA LYS A 54 -10.98 -16.74 -8.00
C LYS A 54 -9.83 -17.16 -8.92
N SER A 55 -9.45 -18.43 -8.90
CA SER A 55 -8.40 -18.97 -9.78
C SER A 55 -8.76 -18.84 -11.26
N GLN A 56 -10.00 -19.13 -11.65
CA GLN A 56 -10.46 -18.98 -13.04
C GLN A 56 -10.44 -17.52 -13.51
N ILE A 57 -10.88 -16.58 -12.66
CA ILE A 57 -10.85 -15.15 -12.97
C ILE A 57 -9.41 -14.68 -13.15
N ILE A 58 -8.49 -15.11 -12.26
CA ILE A 58 -7.08 -14.77 -12.37
C ILE A 58 -6.51 -15.35 -13.67
N GLN A 59 -6.78 -16.61 -13.99
CA GLN A 59 -6.29 -17.26 -15.20
C GLN A 59 -6.78 -16.56 -16.48
N LYS A 60 -8.07 -16.19 -16.54
CA LYS A 60 -8.65 -15.55 -17.72
C LYS A 60 -8.17 -14.11 -17.90
N TYR A 61 -8.08 -13.33 -16.82
CA TYR A 61 -7.88 -11.88 -16.89
C TYR A 61 -6.48 -11.40 -16.46
N SER A 62 -5.65 -12.29 -15.91
CA SER A 62 -4.26 -12.00 -15.53
C SER A 62 -3.29 -12.73 -16.46
N ASN A 63 -3.50 -12.59 -17.77
CA ASN A 63 -2.59 -13.14 -18.78
C ASN A 63 -1.19 -12.52 -18.63
N GLY A 64 -0.13 -13.27 -18.95
CA GLY A 64 1.26 -12.83 -18.91
C GLY A 64 1.50 -11.53 -19.69
N SER A 65 0.84 -11.34 -20.84
CA SER A 65 0.92 -10.07 -21.60
C SER A 65 0.36 -8.87 -20.82
N TRP A 66 -0.70 -9.07 -20.02
CA TRP A 66 -1.25 -8.02 -19.18
C TRP A 66 -0.31 -7.70 -18.02
N ILE A 67 0.27 -8.71 -17.37
CA ILE A 67 1.27 -8.53 -16.30
C ILE A 67 2.48 -7.77 -16.84
N TRP A 68 2.99 -8.16 -18.01
CA TRP A 68 4.10 -7.49 -18.68
C TRP A 68 3.77 -6.03 -19.03
N SER A 69 2.58 -5.77 -19.57
CA SER A 69 2.11 -4.40 -19.80
C SER A 69 2.04 -3.58 -18.50
N LYS A 70 1.66 -4.19 -17.37
CA LYS A 70 1.71 -3.52 -16.05
C LYS A 70 3.13 -3.26 -15.58
N ALA A 71 4.08 -4.16 -15.83
CA ALA A 71 5.49 -3.97 -15.53
C ALA A 71 6.08 -2.79 -16.31
N ILE A 72 5.85 -2.73 -17.63
CA ILE A 72 6.27 -1.60 -18.46
C ILE A 72 5.64 -0.30 -17.98
N SER A 73 4.33 -0.32 -17.70
CA SER A 73 3.63 0.86 -17.20
C SER A 73 4.17 1.33 -15.85
N PHE A 74 4.70 0.42 -15.03
CA PHE A 74 5.34 0.73 -13.76
C PHE A 74 6.70 1.40 -13.99
N GLU A 75 7.54 0.81 -14.85
CA GLU A 75 8.90 1.31 -15.15
C GLU A 75 8.91 2.67 -15.86
N ASN A 76 7.93 2.93 -16.72
CA ASN A 76 7.84 4.19 -17.47
C ASN A 76 7.23 5.34 -16.66
N ASP A 77 6.45 5.07 -15.61
CA ASP A 77 5.72 6.10 -14.85
C ASP A 77 6.51 6.57 -13.62
N LYS A 78 7.70 7.14 -13.86
CA LYS A 78 8.53 7.76 -12.82
C LYS A 78 7.80 8.92 -12.14
N TYR A 79 8.08 9.14 -10.86
CA TYR A 79 7.48 10.24 -10.10
C TYR A 79 8.02 11.60 -10.59
N SER A 80 7.14 12.59 -10.67
CA SER A 80 7.47 13.99 -10.91
C SER A 80 6.64 14.86 -9.98
N LEU A 81 7.16 16.04 -9.62
CA LEU A 81 6.51 16.96 -8.66
C LEU A 81 5.21 17.60 -9.18
N GLU A 82 4.94 17.44 -10.48
CA GLU A 82 3.67 17.85 -11.10
C GLU A 82 2.53 16.90 -10.75
N LYS A 83 2.85 15.62 -10.50
CA LYS A 83 1.85 14.58 -10.19
C LYS A 83 1.37 14.72 -8.75
N ASP A 84 0.11 14.37 -8.53
CA ASP A 84 -0.39 14.19 -7.18
C ASP A 84 0.29 12.98 -6.51
N PRO A 85 0.95 13.15 -5.35
CA PRO A 85 1.68 12.07 -4.70
C PRO A 85 0.79 10.91 -4.28
N TYR A 86 -0.40 11.19 -3.77
CA TYR A 86 -1.32 10.16 -3.28
C TYR A 86 -1.85 9.32 -4.44
N GLU A 87 -2.31 9.96 -5.50
CA GLU A 87 -2.78 9.26 -6.69
C GLU A 87 -1.67 8.43 -7.34
N TRP A 88 -0.46 8.99 -7.45
CA TRP A 88 0.68 8.28 -8.03
C TRP A 88 1.09 7.07 -7.17
N CYS A 89 1.26 7.25 -5.86
CA CYS A 89 1.59 6.17 -4.92
C CYS A 89 0.53 5.05 -4.98
N LEU A 90 -0.76 5.40 -4.97
CA LEU A 90 -1.85 4.44 -5.06
C LEU A 90 -1.85 3.69 -6.41
N ARG A 91 -1.60 4.40 -7.51
CA ARG A 91 -1.52 3.80 -8.84
C ARG A 91 -0.35 2.82 -8.96
N GLN A 92 0.84 3.20 -8.48
CA GLN A 92 2.01 2.32 -8.51
C GLN A 92 1.86 1.12 -7.59
N SER A 93 1.31 1.31 -6.38
CA SER A 93 1.01 0.20 -5.47
C SER A 93 0.07 -0.83 -6.11
N LYS A 94 -0.94 -0.39 -6.86
CA LYS A 94 -1.86 -1.28 -7.59
C LYS A 94 -1.15 -2.06 -8.71
N ARG A 95 -0.19 -1.43 -9.42
CA ARG A 95 0.61 -2.10 -10.44
C ARG A 95 1.54 -3.15 -9.83
N LEU A 96 2.23 -2.82 -8.73
CA LEU A 96 3.09 -3.77 -8.03
C LEU A 96 2.32 -4.98 -7.50
N LYS A 97 1.14 -4.77 -6.90
CA LYS A 97 0.25 -5.86 -6.46
C LYS A 97 -0.21 -6.74 -7.63
N ALA A 98 -0.42 -6.16 -8.81
CA ALA A 98 -0.78 -6.91 -10.01
C ALA A 98 0.37 -7.73 -10.58
N ILE A 99 1.61 -7.21 -10.52
CA ILE A 99 2.81 -7.89 -11.03
C ILE A 99 3.24 -9.02 -10.10
N ASN A 100 3.25 -8.76 -8.79
CA ASN A 100 3.60 -9.75 -7.77
C ASN A 100 2.68 -9.59 -6.55
N PRO A 101 1.61 -10.39 -6.47
CA PRO A 101 0.66 -10.34 -5.36
C PRO A 101 1.24 -10.74 -4.00
N GLN A 102 2.32 -11.52 -3.97
CA GLN A 102 2.96 -12.03 -2.75
C GLN A 102 4.08 -11.11 -2.24
N MET A 103 4.18 -9.90 -2.78
CA MET A 103 5.20 -8.94 -2.40
C MET A 103 4.95 -8.42 -0.98
N ASN A 104 5.96 -8.52 -0.11
CA ASN A 104 5.90 -7.92 1.21
C ASN A 104 5.94 -6.37 1.14
N ILE A 105 5.56 -5.71 2.23
CA ILE A 105 5.50 -4.24 2.31
C ILE A 105 6.88 -3.61 2.02
N GLN A 106 7.96 -4.23 2.50
CA GLN A 106 9.33 -3.74 2.34
C GLN A 106 9.77 -3.73 0.87
N MET A 107 9.61 -4.85 0.17
CA MET A 107 9.93 -5.01 -1.25
C MET A 107 9.10 -4.06 -2.10
N ARG A 108 7.81 -3.90 -1.77
CA ARG A 108 6.93 -2.95 -2.44
C ARG A 108 7.45 -1.53 -2.27
N ASN A 109 7.79 -1.13 -1.05
CA ASN A 109 8.30 0.20 -0.75
C ASN A 109 9.65 0.43 -1.45
N GLN A 110 10.57 -0.54 -1.42
CA GLN A 110 11.85 -0.46 -2.13
C GLN A 110 11.66 -0.29 -3.64
N LYS A 111 10.76 -1.07 -4.26
CA LYS A 111 10.42 -0.92 -5.69
C LYS A 111 9.78 0.44 -5.99
N LEU A 112 8.92 0.94 -5.11
CA LEU A 112 8.32 2.26 -5.27
C LEU A 112 9.38 3.37 -5.23
N LEU A 113 10.33 3.28 -4.30
CA LEU A 113 11.43 4.23 -4.15
C LEU A 113 12.31 4.29 -5.41
N THR A 114 12.54 3.17 -6.10
CA THR A 114 13.32 3.19 -7.36
C THR A 114 12.64 3.98 -8.49
N GLN A 115 11.34 4.29 -8.36
CA GLN A 115 10.61 5.11 -9.33
C GLN A 115 10.62 6.60 -8.97
N ILE A 116 11.24 6.98 -7.86
CA ILE A 116 11.36 8.35 -7.38
C ILE A 116 12.75 8.89 -7.80
N PRO A 117 12.86 10.15 -8.27
CA PRO A 117 14.16 10.76 -8.56
C PRO A 117 15.07 10.82 -7.32
N GLY A 118 16.38 10.62 -7.50
CA GLY A 118 17.34 10.37 -6.41
C GLY A 118 17.32 11.36 -5.24
N GLU A 119 17.16 12.67 -5.48
CA GLU A 119 17.08 13.66 -4.40
C GLU A 119 15.85 13.45 -3.50
N LEU A 120 14.70 13.16 -4.12
CA LEU A 120 13.45 12.89 -3.41
C LEU A 120 13.47 11.50 -2.78
N GLU A 121 14.09 10.53 -3.45
CA GLU A 121 14.27 9.17 -2.92
C GLU A 121 15.06 9.20 -1.61
N HIS A 122 16.16 9.95 -1.57
CA HIS A 122 16.97 10.10 -0.37
C HIS A 122 16.18 10.79 0.76
N ALA A 123 15.43 11.86 0.44
CA ALA A 123 14.58 12.54 1.42
C ALA A 123 13.52 11.60 2.02
N VAL A 124 12.86 10.78 1.19
CA VAL A 124 11.88 9.80 1.67
C VAL A 124 12.56 8.73 2.53
N LYS A 125 13.72 8.20 2.12
CA LYS A 125 14.48 7.20 2.90
C LYS A 125 14.92 7.71 4.27
N CYS A 126 15.23 9.00 4.41
CA CYS A 126 15.59 9.58 5.70
C CYS A 126 14.41 9.71 6.67
N ILE A 127 13.18 9.79 6.15
CA ILE A 127 11.96 10.05 6.93
C ILE A 127 11.19 8.76 7.20
N CYS A 128 11.16 7.86 6.22
CA CYS A 128 10.35 6.65 6.23
C CYS A 128 11.21 5.40 6.51
N ASN A 129 10.79 4.60 7.49
CA ASN A 129 11.39 3.27 7.75
C ASN A 129 11.05 2.29 6.62
N GLN A 130 11.74 1.13 6.57
CA GLN A 130 11.50 0.10 5.53
C GLN A 130 10.05 -0.42 5.51
N ASN A 131 9.35 -0.37 6.64
CA ASN A 131 7.95 -0.79 6.80
C ASN A 131 6.94 0.36 6.69
N CYS A 132 7.35 1.53 6.17
CA CYS A 132 6.47 2.68 6.08
C CYS A 132 5.18 2.40 5.32
N THR A 133 4.12 3.09 5.72
CA THR A 133 2.85 3.01 5.00
C THR A 133 2.91 3.79 3.69
N LEU A 134 2.00 3.48 2.77
CA LEU A 134 1.93 4.22 1.50
C LEU A 134 1.61 5.70 1.75
N ASP A 135 0.84 6.00 2.79
CA ASP A 135 0.47 7.35 3.20
C ASP A 135 1.66 8.14 3.75
N GLU A 136 2.56 7.50 4.51
CA GLU A 136 3.80 8.15 4.96
C GLU A 136 4.68 8.57 3.78
N ILE A 137 4.84 7.69 2.79
CA ILE A 137 5.58 8.02 1.56
C ILE A 137 4.90 9.18 0.81
N ALA A 138 3.58 9.11 0.63
CA ALA A 138 2.81 10.13 -0.09
C ALA A 138 2.86 11.49 0.61
N ASN A 139 2.74 11.53 1.95
CA ASN A 139 2.89 12.74 2.75
C ASN A 139 4.27 13.37 2.58
N THR A 140 5.32 12.55 2.61
CA THR A 140 6.70 13.03 2.46
C THR A 140 6.92 13.66 1.08
N LEU A 141 6.37 13.04 0.03
CA LEU A 141 6.40 13.57 -1.33
C LEU A 141 5.55 14.85 -1.47
N GLN A 142 4.41 14.92 -0.80
CA GLN A 142 3.56 16.12 -0.78
C GLN A 142 4.27 17.29 -0.09
N ASP A 143 4.99 17.04 0.99
CA ASP A 143 5.78 18.06 1.66
C ASP A 143 6.95 18.54 0.80
N ALA A 144 7.62 17.63 0.09
CA ALA A 144 8.66 18.01 -0.87
C ALA A 144 8.10 18.88 -2.02
N ARG A 145 6.91 18.53 -2.54
CA ARG A 145 6.18 19.33 -3.54
C ARG A 145 5.83 20.71 -3.01
N LYS A 146 5.32 20.82 -1.77
CA LYS A 146 5.06 22.11 -1.12
C LYS A 146 6.33 22.95 -0.99
N ARG A 147 7.45 22.38 -0.52
CA ARG A 147 8.71 23.13 -0.34
C ARG A 147 9.23 23.72 -1.65
N LYS A 148 9.16 22.98 -2.77
CA LYS A 148 9.60 23.49 -4.08
C LYS A 148 8.69 24.60 -4.61
N ASN A 149 7.38 24.50 -4.37
CA ASN A 149 6.43 25.57 -4.73
C ASN A 149 6.52 26.79 -3.80
N ILE A 150 7.06 26.61 -2.58
CA ILE A 150 7.10 27.68 -1.59
C ILE A 150 8.29 28.60 -1.78
N GLY A 151 9.48 28.15 -2.21
CA GLY A 151 10.65 29.01 -2.48
C GLY A 151 11.07 30.03 -1.40
N ASN A 152 10.38 30.13 -0.25
CA ASN A 152 10.34 31.38 0.50
C ASN A 152 9.83 31.25 1.96
N HIS A 153 10.03 30.14 2.67
CA HIS A 153 9.93 30.17 4.15
C HIS A 153 10.84 29.14 4.85
N PRO A 154 11.37 29.48 6.04
CA PRO A 154 12.44 28.74 6.72
C PRO A 154 12.01 27.34 7.19
N PRO A 155 12.98 26.45 7.46
CA PRO A 155 12.71 25.04 7.72
C PRO A 155 11.86 24.83 8.98
N TYR A 156 10.89 23.92 8.86
CA TYR A 156 10.01 23.50 9.93
C TYR A 156 10.82 22.93 11.11
N LYS A 157 10.56 23.44 12.32
CA LYS A 157 11.14 22.93 13.58
C LYS A 157 10.69 21.48 13.78
N ARG A 158 11.66 20.57 13.97
CA ARG A 158 11.43 19.18 14.40
C ARG A 158 10.48 19.19 15.61
N SER A 159 9.32 18.53 15.50
CA SER A 159 8.60 18.10 16.69
C SER A 159 9.50 17.07 17.39
N GLY A 160 9.92 17.42 18.60
CA GLY A 160 11.03 16.75 19.29
C GLY A 160 10.81 15.25 19.44
N PHE A 161 11.82 14.49 19.02
CA PHE A 161 12.19 13.28 19.74
C PHE A 161 12.31 13.67 21.22
N LYS A 162 11.44 13.14 22.07
CA LYS A 162 11.71 13.11 23.51
C LYS A 162 12.87 12.15 23.70
N GLU A 163 14.09 12.67 23.67
CA GLU A 163 15.25 12.02 24.27
C GLU A 163 14.86 11.68 25.71
N LYS A 164 14.76 10.39 26.03
CA LYS A 164 14.62 9.96 27.41
C LYS A 164 15.94 10.32 28.10
N GLN A 165 15.92 11.30 28.99
CA GLN A 165 17.10 11.62 29.80
C GLN A 165 17.53 10.39 30.61
N PRO A 166 18.84 10.11 30.74
CA PRO A 166 19.31 9.07 31.63
C PRO A 166 18.96 9.44 33.08
N PHE A 167 18.42 8.47 33.82
CA PHE A 167 18.03 8.60 35.22
C PHE A 167 19.25 9.01 36.07
N ARG A 168 19.29 10.26 36.52
CA ARG A 168 20.28 10.74 37.49
C ARG A 168 19.75 10.45 38.90
N VAL A 169 20.38 9.51 39.58
CA VAL A 169 20.12 9.24 41.01
C VAL A 169 20.76 10.39 41.80
N GLU A 170 19.96 11.26 42.39
CA GLU A 170 20.43 12.24 43.37
C GLU A 170 20.46 11.59 44.76
N PHE A 171 21.65 11.44 45.32
CA PHE A 171 21.84 11.10 46.73
C PHE A 171 21.49 12.34 47.56
N LYS A 172 20.47 12.24 48.42
CA LYS A 172 20.16 13.26 49.42
C LYS A 172 21.14 13.12 50.59
N ASP A 173 22.03 14.08 50.74
CA ASP A 173 22.83 14.23 51.95
C ASP A 173 21.95 14.64 53.14
N LYS A 174 22.06 13.90 54.24
CA LYS A 174 21.39 14.21 55.52
C LYS A 174 22.04 15.46 56.16
N PRO A 175 21.26 16.38 56.75
CA PRO A 175 21.82 17.54 57.44
C PRO A 175 22.52 17.13 58.74
N ARG A 176 23.72 17.68 58.96
CA ARG A 176 24.48 17.57 60.22
C ARG A 176 23.79 18.40 61.31
N GLU A 177 23.33 17.75 62.37
CA GLU A 177 22.98 18.40 63.63
C GLU A 177 24.23 19.03 64.25
N ARG A 178 24.16 20.32 64.60
CA ARG A 178 25.14 20.96 65.48
C ARG A 178 24.75 20.65 66.92
N VAL A 179 25.61 19.92 67.61
CA VAL A 179 25.55 19.78 69.07
C VAL A 179 26.21 21.02 69.67
N ALA A 180 25.49 21.72 70.53
CA ALA A 180 26.02 22.72 71.46
C ALA A 180 26.45 22.03 72.75
#